data_AF-A0A3C1MTH4-F1
#
_entry.id   AF-A0A3C1MTH4-F1
#
_cell.length_a   1.000
_cell.length_b   1.000
_cell.length_c   1.000
_cell.angle_alpha   90.00
_cell.angle_beta   90.00
_cell.angle_gamma   90.00
#
_symmetry.space_group_name_H-M   'P 1'
#
loop_
_entity.id
_entity.type
_entity.pdbx_description
1 polymer ?
#
loop_
_entity_poly.entity_id
_entity_poly.type
_entity_poly.pdbx_seq_one_letter_code
_entity_poly.pdbx_strand_id
1 'polypeptide(L)' 'MASYINTNIASLNAQRNLTTSQSGLTTALQRLSSGMRINSAKDDAAG' A
#
# COMPACT_ATOMS: atom_id res chain seq x y z
N MET A 1 -27.38 -15.82 -3.61
CA MET A 1 -25.94 -16.00 -3.90
C MET A 1 -25.62 -15.23 -5.18
N ALA A 2 -25.46 -13.92 -5.08
CA ALA A 2 -25.34 -13.04 -6.24
C ALA A 2 -24.05 -12.23 -6.13
N SER A 3 -22.98 -12.84 -6.60
CA SER A 3 -21.81 -12.11 -7.05
C SER A 3 -21.21 -12.97 -8.17
N TYR A 4 -20.45 -12.37 -9.08
CA TYR A 4 -19.68 -13.06 -10.13
C TYR A 4 -20.41 -13.38 -11.46
N ILE A 5 -21.13 -12.40 -12.01
CA ILE A 5 -21.10 -12.22 -13.48
C ILE A 5 -20.36 -10.91 -13.82
N ASN A 6 -20.56 -9.84 -13.04
CA ASN A 6 -19.99 -8.52 -13.31
C ASN A 6 -18.80 -8.11 -12.39
N THR A 7 -18.46 -8.91 -11.37
CA THR A 7 -17.37 -8.58 -10.44
C THR A 7 -16.30 -9.66 -10.51
N ASN A 8 -15.17 -9.34 -11.12
CA ASN A 8 -14.03 -10.26 -11.22
C ASN A 8 -13.23 -10.23 -9.91
N ILE A 9 -13.39 -11.25 -9.08
CA ILE A 9 -12.69 -11.38 -7.79
C ILE A 9 -11.17 -11.49 -7.96
N ALA A 10 -10.66 -12.08 -9.04
CA ALA A 10 -9.23 -12.11 -9.31
C ALA A 10 -8.70 -10.68 -9.58
N SER A 11 -9.44 -9.87 -10.34
CA SER A 11 -9.13 -8.46 -10.56
C SER A 11 -9.20 -7.66 -9.25
N LEU A 12 -10.20 -7.89 -8.41
CA LEU A 12 -10.32 -7.21 -7.11
C LEU A 12 -9.18 -7.60 -6.15
N ASN A 13 -8.76 -8.87 -6.15
CA ASN A 13 -7.58 -9.31 -5.40
C ASN A 13 -6.30 -8.69 -5.96
N ALA A 14 -6.15 -8.64 -7.28
CA ALA A 14 -5.01 -8.00 -7.93
C ALA A 14 -4.94 -6.50 -7.59
N GLN A 15 -6.07 -5.79 -7.64
CA GLN A 15 -6.17 -4.38 -7.24
C GLN A 15 -5.79 -4.19 -5.76
N ARG A 16 -6.27 -5.04 -4.85
CA ARG A 16 -5.87 -4.97 -3.42
C ARG A 16 -4.38 -5.17 -3.23
N ASN A 17 -3.79 -6.19 -3.86
CA ASN A 17 -2.35 -6.43 -3.79
C ASN A 17 -1.54 -5.28 -4.43
N LEU A 18 -2.05 -4.69 -5.51
CA LEU A 18 -1.46 -3.54 -6.18
C LEU A 18 -1.50 -2.30 -5.27
N THR A 19 -2.62 -2.03 -4.59
CA THR A 19 -2.72 -0.94 -3.61
C THR A 19 -1.71 -1.11 -2.48
N THR A 20 -1.55 -2.32 -1.93
CA THR A 20 -0.54 -2.62 -0.90
C THR A 20 0.89 -2.48 -1.42
N SER A 21 1.16 -2.94 -2.65
CA SER A 21 2.48 -2.80 -3.27
C SER A 21 2.81 -1.33 -3.57
N GLN A 22 1.81 -0.55 -3.98
CA GLN A 22 1.94 0.87 -4.25
C GLN A 22 2.21 1.67 -2.96
N SER A 23 1.55 1.36 -1.85
CA SER A 23 1.84 2.02 -0.57
C SER A 23 3.26 1.72 -0.09
N GLY A 24 3.70 0.45 -0.20
CA GLY A 24 5.08 0.06 0.09
C GLY A 24 6.10 0.79 -0.80
N LEU A 25 5.81 0.93 -2.09
CA LEU A 25 6.62 1.70 -3.03
C LEU A 25 6.68 3.18 -2.65
N THR A 26 5.55 3.80 -2.31
CA THR A 26 5.52 5.21 -1.87
C THR A 26 6.36 5.41 -0.62
N THR A 27 6.29 4.51 0.36
CA THR A 27 7.17 4.56 1.55
C THR A 27 8.65 4.37 1.19
N ALA A 28 8.96 3.44 0.29
CA ALA A 28 10.33 3.22 -0.18
C ALA A 28 10.88 4.45 -0.91
N LEU A 29 10.09 5.10 -1.75
CA LEU A 29 10.43 6.34 -2.44
C LEU A 29 10.62 7.49 -1.46
N GLN A 30 9.76 7.60 -0.44
CA GLN A 30 9.91 8.62 0.61
C GLN A 30 11.23 8.43 1.37
N ARG A 31 11.56 7.19 1.75
CA ARG A 31 12.84 6.84 2.40
C ARG A 31 14.04 7.14 1.51
N LEU A 32 13.98 6.76 0.22
CA LEU A 32 15.04 7.03 -0.75
C LEU A 32 15.29 8.53 -0.92
N SER A 33 14.21 9.32 -1.09
CA SER A 33 14.28 10.77 -1.26
C SER A 33 14.86 11.49 -0.03
N SER A 34 14.52 11.01 1.17
CA SER A 34 14.99 11.62 2.42
C SER A 34 16.37 11.17 2.90
N GLY A 35 16.88 10.05 2.38
CA GLY A 35 18.05 9.35 2.95
C GLY A 35 17.86 8.78 4.38
N MET A 36 16.71 8.96 5.02
CA MET A 36 16.41 8.51 6.39
C MET A 36 15.34 7.41 6.38
N ARG A 37 15.54 6.36 7.20
CA ARG A 37 14.59 5.23 7.33
C ARG A 37 13.25 5.64 7.97
N ILE A 38 13.22 6.75 8.72
CA ILE A 38 12.10 7.23 9.51
C ILE A 38 11.81 8.67 9.04
N ASN A 39 10.62 8.92 8.48
CA ASN A 39 10.28 10.19 7.82
C ASN A 39 8.95 10.81 8.29
N SER A 40 8.39 10.29 9.37
CA SER A 40 7.07 10.71 9.82
C SER A 40 6.96 10.57 11.32
N ALA A 41 6.45 11.61 12.00
CA ALA A 41 6.02 11.56 13.40
C ALA A 41 4.94 10.48 13.67
N LYS A 42 4.40 9.85 12.62
CA LYS A 42 3.52 8.68 12.71
C LYS A 42 4.27 7.35 12.92
N ASP A 43 5.53 7.26 12.48
CA ASP A 43 6.41 6.11 12.79
C ASP A 43 7.02 6.21 14.21
N ASP A 44 6.82 7.36 14.88
CA ASP A 44 7.33 7.69 16.22
C ASP A 44 6.20 8.06 17.19
N ALA A 45 5.06 7.38 17.13
CA ALA A 45 3.96 7.57 18.11
C ALA A 45 4.20 6.81 19.44
N ALA A 46 5.41 6.28 19.64
CA ALA A 46 5.85 5.63 20.87
C ALA A 46 7.00 6.41 21.56
N GLY A 47 7.32 7.62 21.07
CA GLY A 47 8.25 8.58 21.65
C GLY A 47 7.55 9.88 22.02
#